data_AF-A0A519DYJ8-F1
#
_entry.id   AF-A0A519DYJ8-F1
#
_cell.length_a   1.000
_cell.length_b   1.000
_cell.length_c   1.000
_cell.angle_alpha   90.00
_cell.angle_beta   90.00
_cell.angle_gamma   90.00
#
_symmetry.space_group_name_H-M   'P 1'
#
loop_
_entity.id
_entity.type
_entity.pdbx_description
1 polymer ?
#
loop_
_entity_poly.entity_id
_entity_poly.type
_entity_poly.pdbx_seq_one_letter_code
_entity_poly.pdbx_strand_id
1 'polypeptide(L)'
;MTVRRCRGGSGRRAASGAGLVLAGLILSASPYATVLAQGRLGTQAPASSAASETAAPPELHVAARNDHASTVMKLLLAGVDPNIRDAQGNTALHVAIREESGKAFDTLLKSPGTDVSAINQAGETPLMLAALKGQLDWVKELVKRGAFVNEPGWSALHYAAAGPSEQVVRWLVAEGADIDARSANGTTPLMMAAGYGGLSGAEVLIAAGADVTLRNDHQMTAADFARRAGQDEMAEKLDKLAQARHRSHPNTSR
;
A
#
# COMPACT_ATOMS: atom_id res chain seq x y z
N MET A 1 -7.18 -43.25 61.27
CA MET A 1 -6.67 -43.25 59.89
C MET A 1 -6.89 -41.87 59.29
N THR A 2 -5.79 -41.27 58.87
CA THR A 2 -5.60 -39.85 58.57
C THR A 2 -6.08 -39.53 57.15
N VAL A 3 -7.06 -38.64 56.98
CA VAL A 3 -7.32 -38.02 55.66
C VAL A 3 -6.59 -36.68 55.64
N ARG A 4 -5.53 -36.63 54.83
CA ARG A 4 -4.59 -35.53 54.65
C ARG A 4 -4.94 -34.80 53.35
N ARG A 5 -5.07 -33.46 53.44
CA ARG A 5 -4.83 -32.40 52.42
C ARG A 5 -5.61 -32.49 51.09
N CYS A 6 -6.21 -31.40 50.60
CA CYS A 6 -5.47 -30.35 49.90
C CYS A 6 -6.01 -28.93 50.17
N ARG A 7 -5.07 -28.02 50.48
CA ARG A 7 -5.16 -26.58 50.22
C ARG A 7 -4.76 -26.36 48.76
N GLY A 8 -5.44 -25.45 48.07
CA GLY A 8 -5.02 -24.91 46.77
C GLY A 8 -5.68 -23.55 46.55
N GLY A 9 -5.00 -22.49 47.00
CA GLY A 9 -5.42 -21.12 46.79
C GLY A 9 -4.81 -20.50 45.54
N SER A 10 -5.51 -19.45 45.07
CA SER A 10 -5.03 -18.30 44.29
C SER A 10 -4.35 -18.54 42.93
N GLY A 11 -4.98 -17.98 41.90
CA GLY A 11 -4.33 -17.73 40.61
C GLY A 11 -5.23 -16.95 39.67
N ARG A 12 -5.33 -15.64 39.88
CA ARG A 12 -5.95 -14.69 38.95
C ARG A 12 -5.36 -14.89 37.55
N ARG A 13 -6.19 -15.07 36.53
CA ARG A 13 -5.84 -14.68 35.17
C ARG A 13 -6.99 -13.86 34.61
N ALA A 14 -6.75 -12.56 34.58
CA ALA A 14 -7.50 -11.62 33.78
C ALA A 14 -7.31 -12.03 32.31
N ALA A 15 -8.37 -12.53 31.68
CA ALA A 15 -8.45 -12.60 30.23
C ALA A 15 -8.71 -11.17 29.75
N SER A 16 -7.65 -10.42 29.50
CA SER A 16 -7.71 -9.20 28.69
C SER A 16 -7.94 -9.66 27.25
N GLY A 17 -9.21 -9.72 26.85
CA GLY A 17 -9.61 -9.87 25.47
C GLY A 17 -9.35 -8.56 24.73
N ALA A 18 -8.14 -8.37 24.25
CA ALA A 18 -7.86 -7.37 23.21
C ALA A 18 -8.26 -7.99 21.86
N GLY A 19 -9.55 -7.94 21.55
CA GLY A 19 -10.01 -8.11 20.18
C GLY A 19 -9.52 -6.91 19.37
N LEU A 20 -8.47 -7.11 18.55
CA LEU A 20 -8.10 -6.13 17.52
C LEU A 20 -9.21 -6.15 16.46
N VAL A 21 -10.18 -5.26 16.63
CA VAL A 21 -11.13 -4.88 15.61
C VAL A 21 -10.37 -3.96 14.63
N LEU A 22 -9.92 -4.50 13.50
CA LEU A 22 -9.36 -3.73 12.37
C LEU A 22 -10.47 -3.03 11.55
N ALA A 23 -11.39 -2.37 12.24
CA ALA A 23 -12.42 -1.54 11.63
C ALA A 23 -12.45 -0.21 12.39
N GLY A 24 -11.56 0.72 12.01
CA GLY A 24 -11.49 2.01 12.69
C GLY A 24 -10.22 2.84 12.49
N LEU A 25 -9.24 2.39 11.70
CA LEU A 25 -8.23 3.30 11.18
C LEU A 25 -8.82 4.07 10.00
N ILE A 26 -9.56 5.12 10.33
CA ILE A 26 -9.55 6.30 9.47
C ILE A 26 -8.06 6.64 9.34
N LEU A 27 -7.51 6.45 8.14
CA LEU A 27 -6.24 7.05 7.71
C LEU A 27 -6.44 8.58 7.69
N SER A 28 -6.69 9.19 8.85
CA SER A 28 -6.57 10.62 9.03
C SER A 28 -5.08 10.90 9.08
N ALA A 29 -4.58 11.47 7.98
CA ALA A 29 -3.17 11.69 7.73
C ALA A 29 -2.34 10.40 7.73
N SER A 30 -2.13 9.88 6.52
CA SER A 30 -0.95 9.06 6.24
C SER A 30 0.27 9.72 6.92
N PRO A 31 1.11 9.00 7.70
CA PRO A 31 2.35 9.55 8.24
C PRO A 31 3.36 9.97 7.15
N TYR A 32 2.99 9.85 5.87
CA TYR A 32 3.79 10.22 4.71
C TYR A 32 3.71 11.71 4.29
N ALA A 33 3.01 12.58 5.03
CA ALA A 33 2.78 13.98 4.61
C ALA A 33 3.76 15.05 5.18
N THR A 34 4.77 14.71 5.99
CA THR A 34 5.54 15.74 6.74
C THR A 34 6.91 16.12 6.20
N VAL A 35 7.29 15.79 4.97
CA VAL A 35 8.59 16.26 4.45
C VAL A 35 8.52 16.58 2.96
N LEU A 36 7.91 17.72 2.59
CA LEU A 36 8.27 18.48 1.38
C LEU A 36 7.65 19.89 1.44
N ALA A 37 8.28 20.82 2.17
CA ALA A 37 8.01 22.24 1.97
C ALA A 37 9.15 23.13 2.53
N GLN A 38 10.33 23.11 1.91
CA GLN A 38 11.25 24.27 1.99
C GLN A 38 12.02 24.48 0.68
N GLY A 39 11.71 25.59 0.00
CA GLY A 39 12.67 26.39 -0.76
C GLY A 39 12.68 26.28 -2.29
N ARG A 40 11.94 27.17 -2.99
CA ARG A 40 12.54 28.38 -3.61
C ARG A 40 11.48 29.31 -4.21
N LEU A 41 11.60 30.58 -3.86
CA LEU A 41 10.89 31.74 -4.41
C LEU A 41 11.37 32.07 -5.83
N GLY A 42 10.45 32.51 -6.70
CA GLY A 42 10.73 33.09 -8.01
C GLY A 42 9.46 33.48 -8.76
N THR A 43 8.98 34.69 -8.49
CA THR A 43 8.03 35.57 -9.22
C THR A 43 7.76 35.20 -10.70
N GLN A 44 6.54 35.23 -11.25
CA GLN A 44 5.59 36.34 -11.36
C GLN A 44 4.16 35.84 -11.68
N ALA A 45 3.16 36.60 -11.23
CA ALA A 45 1.75 36.58 -11.66
C ALA A 45 1.42 37.97 -12.27
N PRO A 46 0.19 38.30 -12.76
CA PRO A 46 -1.08 37.55 -12.70
C PRO A 46 -2.04 37.68 -13.92
N ALA A 47 -3.24 37.10 -13.73
CA ALA A 47 -4.53 37.24 -14.44
C ALA A 47 -4.89 36.05 -15.35
N SER A 48 -5.99 35.30 -15.14
CA SER A 48 -7.34 35.75 -14.79
C SER A 48 -8.04 34.93 -13.69
N SER A 49 -8.63 35.69 -12.76
CA SER A 49 -9.84 35.48 -11.96
C SER A 49 -10.64 34.16 -12.08
N ALA A 50 -10.68 33.41 -10.97
CA ALA A 50 -11.90 33.22 -10.18
C ALA A 50 -11.51 32.73 -8.78
N ALA A 51 -11.95 33.45 -7.75
CA ALA A 51 -11.69 33.12 -6.35
C ALA A 51 -12.73 32.11 -5.83
N SER A 52 -12.21 31.06 -5.19
CA SER A 52 -12.76 30.26 -4.10
C SER A 52 -14.25 29.88 -4.12
N GLU A 53 -14.50 28.63 -4.49
CA GLU A 53 -15.39 27.75 -3.73
C GLU A 53 -14.50 26.63 -3.17
N THR A 54 -14.72 26.21 -1.93
CA THR A 54 -14.17 24.95 -1.42
C THR A 54 -14.75 23.83 -2.29
N ALA A 55 -14.04 23.50 -3.38
CA ALA A 55 -14.56 22.69 -4.46
C ALA A 55 -14.98 21.32 -3.91
N ALA A 56 -16.28 21.12 -3.78
CA ALA A 56 -16.82 19.80 -3.49
C ALA A 56 -16.23 18.81 -4.50
N PRO A 57 -15.86 17.58 -4.08
CA PRO A 57 -15.36 16.58 -5.02
C PRO A 57 -16.35 16.45 -6.18
N PRO A 58 -15.89 16.43 -7.45
CA PRO A 58 -16.77 16.38 -8.61
C PRO A 58 -17.83 15.30 -8.44
N GLU A 59 -19.06 15.52 -8.94
CA GLU A 59 -20.20 14.60 -8.72
C GLU A 59 -19.87 13.14 -9.05
N LEU A 60 -18.99 12.91 -10.03
CA LEU A 60 -18.47 11.60 -10.40
C LEU A 60 -17.71 10.91 -9.25
N HIS A 61 -16.87 11.63 -8.50
CA HIS A 61 -16.16 11.10 -7.33
C HIS A 61 -17.10 10.76 -6.19
N VAL A 62 -18.14 11.56 -5.96
CA VAL A 62 -19.15 11.27 -4.93
C VAL A 62 -19.94 10.02 -5.30
N ALA A 63 -20.34 9.88 -6.58
CA ALA A 63 -21.00 8.69 -7.08
C ALA A 63 -20.11 7.45 -6.97
N ALA A 64 -18.82 7.58 -7.27
CA ALA A 64 -17.84 6.50 -7.15
C ALA A 64 -17.62 6.08 -5.68
N ARG A 65 -17.46 7.04 -4.75
CA ARG A 65 -17.31 6.80 -3.31
C ARG A 65 -18.47 6.01 -2.70
N ASN A 66 -19.69 6.28 -3.18
CA ASN A 66 -20.90 5.67 -2.64
C ASN A 66 -21.31 4.40 -3.42
N ASP A 67 -20.45 3.88 -4.30
CA ASP A 67 -20.73 2.72 -5.16
C ASP A 67 -22.01 2.84 -6.02
N HIS A 68 -22.39 4.09 -6.37
CA HIS A 68 -23.59 4.39 -7.14
C HIS A 68 -23.36 4.23 -8.65
N ALA A 69 -23.14 2.99 -9.11
CA ALA A 69 -22.85 2.65 -10.51
C ALA A 69 -23.82 3.26 -11.53
N SER A 70 -25.12 3.30 -11.24
CA SER A 70 -26.12 3.92 -12.12
C SER A 70 -25.88 5.41 -12.31
N THR A 71 -25.42 6.11 -11.28
CA THR A 71 -25.09 7.54 -11.35
C THR A 71 -23.78 7.75 -12.09
N VAL A 72 -22.76 6.93 -11.80
CA VAL A 72 -21.49 6.93 -12.54
C VAL A 72 -21.76 6.77 -14.04
N MET A 73 -22.53 5.75 -14.44
CA MET A 73 -22.87 5.51 -15.85
C MET A 73 -23.60 6.69 -16.48
N LYS A 74 -24.60 7.27 -15.79
CA LYS A 74 -25.33 8.44 -16.31
C LYS A 74 -24.42 9.64 -16.55
N LEU A 75 -23.48 9.91 -15.65
CA LEU A 75 -22.53 11.02 -15.77
C LEU A 75 -21.57 10.80 -16.95
N LEU A 76 -21.05 9.58 -17.12
CA LEU A 76 -20.15 9.25 -18.24
C LEU A 76 -20.89 9.33 -19.59
N LEU A 77 -22.14 8.85 -19.66
CA LEU A 77 -22.98 9.01 -20.86
C LEU A 77 -23.35 10.47 -21.16
N ALA A 78 -23.39 11.33 -20.14
CA ALA A 78 -23.58 12.76 -20.29
C ALA A 78 -22.29 13.50 -20.75
N GLY A 79 -21.18 12.78 -20.96
CA GLY A 79 -19.93 13.34 -21.44
C GLY A 79 -19.01 13.89 -20.35
N VAL A 80 -19.25 13.57 -19.08
CA VAL A 80 -18.30 13.89 -18.00
C VAL A 80 -17.00 13.11 -18.25
N ASP A 81 -15.87 13.81 -18.24
CA ASP A 81 -14.55 13.18 -18.38
C ASP A 81 -14.30 12.20 -17.22
N PRO A 82 -14.08 10.89 -17.48
CA PRO A 82 -13.78 9.90 -16.43
C PRO A 82 -12.50 10.20 -15.64
N ASN A 83 -11.61 11.03 -16.19
CA ASN A 83 -10.30 11.34 -15.63
C ASN A 83 -10.25 12.68 -14.89
N ILE A 84 -11.40 13.33 -14.68
CA ILE A 84 -11.47 14.56 -13.88
C ILE A 84 -10.88 14.29 -12.48
N ARG A 85 -10.08 15.24 -12.01
CA ARG A 85 -9.32 15.13 -10.75
C ARG A 85 -9.98 15.96 -9.64
N ASP A 86 -10.02 15.40 -8.43
CA ASP A 86 -10.40 16.16 -7.24
C ASP A 86 -9.22 17.01 -6.70
N ALA A 87 -9.44 17.69 -5.57
CA ALA A 87 -8.42 18.54 -4.95
C ALA A 87 -7.13 17.81 -4.54
N GLN A 88 -7.17 16.48 -4.37
CA GLN A 88 -6.03 15.63 -4.06
C GLN A 88 -5.43 14.98 -5.31
N GLY A 89 -5.91 15.36 -6.50
CA GLY A 89 -5.48 14.77 -7.76
C GLY A 89 -6.04 13.37 -8.03
N ASN A 90 -6.97 12.87 -7.22
CA ASN A 90 -7.57 11.55 -7.44
C ASN A 90 -8.56 11.64 -8.61
N THR A 91 -8.56 10.62 -9.46
CA THR A 91 -9.68 10.36 -10.38
C THR A 91 -10.81 9.61 -9.66
N ALA A 92 -11.98 9.50 -10.28
CA ALA A 92 -13.06 8.68 -9.72
C ALA A 92 -12.66 7.21 -9.54
N LEU A 93 -11.74 6.69 -10.37
CA LEU A 93 -11.20 5.33 -10.24
C LEU A 93 -10.36 5.15 -8.97
N HIS A 94 -9.52 6.13 -8.61
CA HIS A 94 -8.80 6.12 -7.33
C HIS A 94 -9.78 6.07 -6.15
N VAL A 95 -10.84 6.89 -6.20
CA VAL A 95 -11.86 6.92 -5.14
C VAL A 95 -12.59 5.59 -5.05
N ALA A 96 -13.04 5.03 -6.17
CA ALA A 96 -13.72 3.73 -6.19
C ALA A 96 -12.85 2.63 -5.56
N ILE A 97 -11.55 2.62 -5.86
CA ILE A 97 -10.64 1.61 -5.31
C ILE A 97 -10.40 1.80 -3.82
N ARG A 98 -10.14 3.05 -3.40
CA ARG A 98 -9.84 3.39 -1.99
C ARG A 98 -11.01 3.06 -1.06
N GLU A 99 -12.23 3.28 -1.54
CA GLU A 99 -13.48 3.05 -0.81
C GLU A 99 -14.07 1.65 -1.09
N GLU A 100 -13.34 0.81 -1.83
CA GLU A 100 -13.72 -0.57 -2.16
C GLU A 100 -15.10 -0.69 -2.87
N SER A 101 -15.43 0.32 -3.67
CA SER A 101 -16.68 0.46 -4.43
C SER A 101 -16.61 -0.31 -5.75
N GLY A 102 -16.87 -1.61 -5.70
CA GLY A 102 -16.71 -2.52 -6.83
C GLY A 102 -17.62 -2.26 -8.03
N LYS A 103 -18.88 -1.86 -7.82
CA LYS A 103 -19.79 -1.56 -8.95
C LYS A 103 -19.35 -0.28 -9.66
N ALA A 104 -18.90 0.72 -8.90
CA ALA A 104 -18.32 1.94 -9.46
C ALA A 104 -17.03 1.63 -10.23
N PHE A 105 -16.13 0.80 -9.67
CA PHE A 105 -14.91 0.33 -10.34
C PHE A 105 -15.24 -0.31 -11.70
N ASP A 106 -16.13 -1.31 -11.72
CA ASP A 106 -16.53 -1.99 -12.96
C ASP A 106 -17.17 -1.03 -13.98
N THR A 107 -17.94 -0.06 -13.49
CA THR A 107 -18.63 0.91 -14.35
C THR A 107 -17.67 1.90 -14.98
N LEU A 108 -16.72 2.43 -14.19
CA LEU A 108 -15.68 3.34 -14.68
C LEU A 108 -14.82 2.66 -15.74
N LEU A 109 -14.45 1.40 -15.52
CA LEU A 109 -13.64 0.63 -16.48
C LEU A 109 -14.41 0.27 -17.77
N LYS A 110 -15.74 0.31 -17.79
CA LYS A 110 -16.50 0.14 -19.04
C LYS A 110 -16.46 1.37 -19.94
N SER A 111 -16.15 2.55 -19.39
CA SER A 111 -16.06 3.77 -20.18
C SER A 111 -14.77 3.80 -20.99
N PRO A 112 -14.85 3.96 -22.33
CA PRO A 112 -13.68 4.28 -23.13
C PRO A 112 -13.00 5.54 -22.60
N GLY A 113 -11.67 5.51 -22.49
CA GLY A 113 -10.88 6.66 -22.05
C GLY A 113 -10.60 6.75 -20.55
N THR A 114 -11.12 5.85 -19.71
CA THR A 114 -10.70 5.79 -18.29
C THR A 114 -9.21 5.44 -18.18
N ASP A 115 -8.43 6.36 -17.62
CA ASP A 115 -6.99 6.23 -17.43
C ASP A 115 -6.68 5.39 -16.18
N VAL A 116 -6.18 4.17 -16.41
CA VAL A 116 -5.75 3.25 -15.35
C VAL A 116 -4.34 3.55 -14.81
N SER A 117 -3.62 4.47 -15.46
CA SER A 117 -2.25 4.88 -15.10
C SER A 117 -2.20 6.26 -14.43
N ALA A 118 -3.35 6.90 -14.21
CA ALA A 118 -3.41 8.22 -13.59
C ALA A 118 -2.69 8.24 -12.23
N ILE A 119 -1.92 9.31 -11.97
CA ILE A 119 -1.15 9.49 -10.73
C ILE A 119 -1.76 10.65 -9.93
N ASN A 120 -2.12 10.42 -8.66
CA ASN A 120 -2.63 11.45 -7.75
C ASN A 120 -1.50 12.31 -7.14
N GLN A 121 -1.83 13.29 -6.28
CA GLN A 121 -0.80 14.16 -5.66
C GLN A 121 0.14 13.41 -4.70
N ALA A 122 -0.26 12.24 -4.19
CA ALA A 122 0.58 11.38 -3.36
C ALA A 122 1.52 10.48 -4.19
N GLY A 123 1.46 10.55 -5.52
CA GLY A 123 2.24 9.68 -6.40
C GLY A 123 1.62 8.28 -6.59
N GLU A 124 0.37 8.07 -6.19
CA GLU A 124 -0.29 6.77 -6.22
C GLU A 124 -1.02 6.56 -7.54
N THR A 125 -0.92 5.35 -8.09
CA THR A 125 -1.74 4.88 -9.21
C THR A 125 -2.92 4.04 -8.72
N PRO A 126 -3.96 3.83 -9.54
CA PRO A 126 -5.03 2.86 -9.27
C PRO A 126 -4.50 1.46 -8.91
N LEU A 127 -3.44 1.01 -9.60
CA LEU A 127 -2.84 -0.31 -9.37
C LEU A 127 -2.19 -0.41 -7.99
N MET A 128 -1.49 0.65 -7.54
CA MET A 128 -0.90 0.70 -6.20
C MET A 128 -1.97 0.62 -5.10
N LEU A 129 -3.07 1.36 -5.26
CA LEU A 129 -4.18 1.32 -4.29
C LEU A 129 -4.87 -0.05 -4.28
N ALA A 130 -5.13 -0.64 -5.44
CA ALA A 130 -5.74 -1.98 -5.53
C ALA A 130 -4.84 -3.05 -4.89
N ALA A 131 -3.52 -2.91 -5.09
CA ALA A 131 -2.52 -3.77 -4.49
C ALA A 131 -2.50 -3.66 -2.95
N LEU A 132 -2.54 -2.43 -2.41
CA LEU A 132 -2.62 -2.19 -0.96
C LEU A 132 -3.87 -2.81 -0.33
N LYS A 133 -5.00 -2.72 -1.04
CA LYS A 133 -6.27 -3.30 -0.60
C LYS A 133 -6.31 -4.82 -0.72
N GLY A 134 -5.34 -5.43 -1.39
CA GLY A 134 -5.29 -6.88 -1.59
C GLY A 134 -6.33 -7.40 -2.59
N GLN A 135 -6.92 -6.53 -3.41
CA GLN A 135 -7.99 -6.86 -4.37
C GLN A 135 -7.39 -7.44 -5.66
N LEU A 136 -7.09 -8.75 -5.65
CA LEU A 136 -6.39 -9.42 -6.75
C LEU A 136 -7.09 -9.28 -8.11
N ASP A 137 -8.42 -9.37 -8.13
CA ASP A 137 -9.17 -9.25 -9.39
C ASP A 137 -9.06 -7.85 -10.00
N TRP A 138 -9.00 -6.82 -9.16
CA TRP A 138 -8.81 -5.44 -9.62
C TRP A 138 -7.39 -5.21 -10.11
N VAL A 139 -6.40 -5.76 -9.40
CA VAL A 139 -4.99 -5.74 -9.83
C VAL A 139 -4.85 -6.34 -11.22
N LYS A 140 -5.42 -7.55 -11.43
CA LYS A 140 -5.41 -8.23 -12.73
C LYS A 140 -6.08 -7.42 -13.83
N GLU A 141 -7.26 -6.88 -13.56
CA GLU A 141 -8.02 -6.12 -14.56
C GLU A 141 -7.32 -4.80 -14.92
N LEU A 142 -6.70 -4.11 -13.96
CA LEU A 142 -5.93 -2.89 -14.21
C LEU A 142 -4.69 -3.16 -15.06
N VAL A 143 -3.92 -4.22 -14.75
CA VAL A 143 -2.74 -4.62 -15.56
C VAL A 143 -3.16 -5.05 -16.96
N LYS A 144 -4.24 -5.83 -17.10
CA LYS A 144 -4.81 -6.20 -18.40
C LYS A 144 -5.18 -4.99 -19.26
N ARG A 145 -5.53 -3.86 -18.62
CA ARG A 145 -5.86 -2.58 -19.27
C ARG A 145 -4.64 -1.68 -19.50
N GLY A 146 -3.44 -2.16 -19.21
CA GLY A 146 -2.20 -1.46 -19.48
C GLY A 146 -1.61 -0.67 -18.31
N ALA A 147 -2.09 -0.86 -17.07
CA ALA A 147 -1.39 -0.33 -15.91
C ALA A 147 -0.01 -0.98 -15.77
N PHE A 148 1.04 -0.18 -15.57
CA PHE A 148 2.40 -0.68 -15.44
C PHE A 148 2.61 -1.35 -14.07
N VAL A 149 3.11 -2.58 -14.09
CA VAL A 149 3.47 -3.31 -12.86
C VAL A 149 4.65 -2.65 -12.15
N ASN A 150 5.60 -2.13 -12.92
CA ASN A 150 6.82 -1.51 -12.45
C ASN A 150 6.79 0.01 -12.71
N GLU A 151 6.48 0.76 -11.66
CA GLU A 151 6.61 2.22 -11.64
C GLU A 151 7.95 2.62 -10.97
N PRO A 152 8.60 3.71 -11.41
CA PRO A 152 9.83 4.18 -10.80
C PRO A 152 9.57 4.68 -9.37
N GLY A 153 10.46 4.33 -8.44
CA GLY A 153 10.29 4.67 -7.04
C GLY A 153 9.31 3.72 -6.34
N TRP A 154 8.16 4.24 -5.93
CA TRP A 154 7.12 3.40 -5.31
C TRP A 154 6.40 2.60 -6.39
N SER A 155 6.27 1.28 -6.18
CA SER A 155 5.65 0.36 -7.13
C SER A 155 4.46 -0.37 -6.50
N ALA A 156 3.62 -1.01 -7.33
CA ALA A 156 2.50 -1.81 -6.84
C ALA A 156 2.96 -2.92 -5.86
N LEU A 157 4.17 -3.45 -6.03
CA LEU A 157 4.71 -4.46 -5.11
C LEU A 157 5.01 -3.91 -3.72
N HIS A 158 5.44 -2.64 -3.58
CA HIS A 158 5.60 -2.00 -2.27
C HIS A 158 4.27 -1.92 -1.52
N TYR A 159 3.21 -1.53 -2.23
CA TYR A 159 1.86 -1.40 -1.67
C TYR A 159 1.25 -2.77 -1.36
N ALA A 160 1.40 -3.75 -2.25
CA ALA A 160 0.99 -5.14 -2.00
C ALA A 160 1.69 -5.73 -0.78
N ALA A 161 2.99 -5.46 -0.64
CA ALA A 161 3.80 -5.93 0.48
C ALA A 161 3.33 -5.35 1.82
N ALA A 162 2.79 -4.13 1.85
CA ALA A 162 2.19 -3.56 3.05
C ALA A 162 0.70 -3.96 3.24
N GLY A 163 0.09 -4.54 2.21
CA GLY A 163 -1.31 -4.95 2.19
C GLY A 163 -1.55 -6.31 2.85
N PRO A 164 -2.83 -6.73 2.96
CA PRO A 164 -3.21 -7.95 3.67
C PRO A 164 -3.12 -9.24 2.83
N SER A 165 -2.88 -9.14 1.51
CA SER A 165 -3.06 -10.26 0.57
C SER A 165 -1.73 -10.75 -0.01
N GLU A 166 -1.23 -11.88 0.49
CA GLU A 166 -0.06 -12.55 -0.10
C GLU A 166 -0.31 -13.00 -1.55
N GLN A 167 -1.57 -13.21 -1.95
CA GLN A 167 -1.90 -13.62 -3.32
C GLN A 167 -1.59 -12.51 -4.33
N VAL A 168 -1.79 -11.25 -3.94
CA VAL A 168 -1.41 -10.10 -4.77
C VAL A 168 0.11 -10.02 -4.90
N VAL A 169 0.85 -10.22 -3.81
CA VAL A 169 2.33 -10.25 -3.85
C VAL A 169 2.81 -11.36 -4.79
N ARG A 170 2.30 -12.59 -4.63
CA ARG A 170 2.66 -13.72 -5.50
C ARG A 170 2.37 -13.44 -6.96
N TRP A 171 1.21 -12.86 -7.24
CA TRP A 171 0.80 -12.57 -8.61
C TRP A 171 1.66 -11.47 -9.24
N LEU A 172 1.93 -10.36 -8.53
CA LEU A 172 2.80 -9.30 -9.05
C LEU A 172 4.23 -9.79 -9.30
N VAL A 173 4.78 -10.63 -8.41
CA VAL A 173 6.08 -11.27 -8.63
C VAL A 173 6.06 -12.15 -9.88
N ALA A 174 5.00 -12.92 -10.09
CA ALA A 174 4.85 -13.76 -11.29
C ALA A 174 4.74 -12.94 -12.59
N GLU A 175 4.17 -11.73 -12.52
CA GLU A 175 4.09 -10.77 -13.64
C GLU A 175 5.37 -9.93 -13.83
N GLY A 176 6.47 -10.30 -13.16
CA GLY A 176 7.77 -9.63 -13.33
C GLY A 176 7.89 -8.31 -12.60
N ALA A 177 7.18 -8.12 -11.49
CA ALA A 177 7.46 -7.01 -10.58
C ALA A 177 8.92 -7.08 -10.08
N ASP A 178 9.60 -5.93 -10.07
CA ASP A 178 10.94 -5.82 -9.51
C ASP A 178 10.89 -6.03 -7.99
N ILE A 179 11.39 -7.19 -7.57
CA ILE A 179 11.36 -7.68 -6.18
C ILE A 179 12.13 -6.74 -5.25
N ASP A 180 13.23 -6.17 -5.74
CA ASP A 180 14.14 -5.30 -4.99
C ASP A 180 13.99 -3.83 -5.42
N ALA A 181 12.85 -3.47 -6.03
CA ALA A 181 12.52 -2.11 -6.41
C ALA A 181 12.79 -1.14 -5.26
N ARG A 182 13.37 0.02 -5.57
CA ARG A 182 13.75 1.02 -4.57
C ARG A 182 12.91 2.27 -4.71
N SER A 183 12.19 2.61 -3.64
CA SER A 183 11.53 3.91 -3.55
C SER A 183 12.53 5.06 -3.50
N ALA A 184 12.05 6.31 -3.53
CA ALA A 184 12.90 7.49 -3.53
C ALA A 184 13.84 7.59 -2.31
N ASN A 185 13.53 6.91 -1.20
CA ASN A 185 14.38 6.86 0.00
C ASN A 185 15.11 5.51 0.16
N GLY A 186 15.11 4.68 -0.89
CA GLY A 186 15.73 3.37 -0.92
C GLY A 186 14.95 2.27 -0.18
N THR A 187 13.70 2.50 0.20
CA THR A 187 12.85 1.45 0.81
C THR A 187 12.50 0.40 -0.23
N THR A 188 12.54 -0.88 0.14
CA THR A 188 12.18 -2.01 -0.73
C THR A 188 10.84 -2.63 -0.35
N PRO A 189 10.19 -3.43 -1.22
CA PRO A 189 8.97 -4.16 -0.87
C PRO A 189 9.15 -5.05 0.36
N LEU A 190 10.30 -5.70 0.52
CA LEU A 190 10.56 -6.54 1.69
C LEU A 190 10.61 -5.73 2.99
N MET A 191 11.13 -4.50 2.97
CA MET A 191 11.09 -3.61 4.14
C MET A 191 9.64 -3.25 4.52
N MET A 192 8.79 -3.01 3.52
CA MET A 192 7.36 -2.75 3.74
C MET A 192 6.63 -3.97 4.31
N ALA A 193 6.88 -5.16 3.76
CA ALA A 193 6.30 -6.41 4.27
C ALA A 193 6.71 -6.68 5.72
N ALA A 194 7.99 -6.51 6.04
CA ALA A 194 8.51 -6.68 7.38
C ALA A 194 7.91 -5.70 8.40
N GLY A 195 7.66 -4.45 7.99
CA GLY A 195 7.11 -3.40 8.86
C GLY A 195 5.59 -3.38 8.99
N TYR A 196 4.85 -3.85 7.98
CA TYR A 196 3.39 -3.66 7.89
C TYR A 196 2.62 -4.92 7.47
N GLY A 197 3.14 -5.71 6.52
CA GLY A 197 2.40 -6.69 5.73
C GLY A 197 2.11 -8.06 6.37
N GLY A 198 2.43 -8.24 7.64
CA GLY A 198 2.38 -9.55 8.28
C GLY A 198 3.36 -10.56 7.66
N LEU A 199 3.53 -11.69 8.34
CA LEU A 199 4.58 -12.67 8.02
C LEU A 199 4.47 -13.19 6.56
N SER A 200 3.25 -13.45 6.07
CA SER A 200 3.04 -14.14 4.79
C SER A 200 3.56 -13.39 3.56
N GLY A 201 3.39 -12.07 3.47
CA GLY A 201 3.89 -11.30 2.33
C GLY A 201 5.42 -11.28 2.26
N ALA A 202 6.08 -11.15 3.42
CA ALA A 202 7.54 -11.19 3.52
C ALA A 202 8.09 -12.57 3.13
N GLU A 203 7.43 -13.65 3.53
CA GLU A 203 7.81 -15.01 3.14
C GLU A 203 7.78 -15.21 1.62
N VAL A 204 6.77 -14.66 0.93
CA VAL A 204 6.69 -14.71 -0.53
C VAL A 204 7.89 -14.02 -1.17
N LEU A 205 8.22 -12.81 -0.71
CA LEU A 205 9.33 -12.04 -1.25
C LEU A 205 10.68 -12.71 -0.98
N ILE A 206 10.88 -13.25 0.22
CA ILE A 206 12.09 -14.03 0.56
C ILE A 206 12.21 -15.26 -0.34
N ALA A 207 11.12 -16.02 -0.52
CA ALA A 207 11.10 -17.19 -1.39
C ALA A 207 11.34 -16.84 -2.87
N ALA A 208 10.93 -15.63 -3.29
CA ALA A 208 11.18 -15.10 -4.62
C ALA A 208 12.62 -14.56 -4.81
N GLY A 209 13.42 -14.49 -3.75
CA GLY A 209 14.83 -14.11 -3.81
C GLY A 209 15.13 -12.65 -3.47
N ALA A 210 14.22 -11.95 -2.77
CA ALA A 210 14.46 -10.59 -2.30
C ALA A 210 15.76 -10.46 -1.49
N ASP A 211 16.55 -9.42 -1.75
CA ASP A 211 17.81 -9.21 -1.03
C ASP A 211 17.55 -8.62 0.36
N VAL A 212 17.63 -9.50 1.36
CA VAL A 212 17.45 -9.17 2.79
C VAL A 212 18.51 -8.22 3.36
N THR A 213 19.61 -7.97 2.63
CA THR A 213 20.74 -7.16 3.10
C THR A 213 20.67 -5.70 2.64
N LEU A 214 19.72 -5.37 1.74
CA LEU A 214 19.55 -4.01 1.25
C LEU A 214 19.25 -3.04 2.39
N ARG A 215 19.84 -1.85 2.27
CA ARG A 215 19.64 -0.74 3.21
C ARG A 215 18.97 0.41 2.49
N ASN A 216 18.04 1.06 3.16
CA ASN A 216 17.50 2.34 2.69
C ASN A 216 18.44 3.49 3.08
N ASP A 217 18.07 4.73 2.74
CA ASP A 217 18.92 5.90 2.97
C ASP A 217 19.19 6.18 4.46
N HIS A 218 18.34 5.64 5.34
CA HIS A 218 18.49 5.69 6.79
C HIS A 218 19.32 4.51 7.34
N GLN A 219 20.00 3.77 6.47
CA GLN A 219 20.78 2.56 6.81
C GLN A 219 19.96 1.41 7.39
N MET A 220 18.62 1.46 7.30
CA MET A 220 17.73 0.44 7.83
C MET A 220 17.53 -0.70 6.84
N THR A 221 17.55 -1.93 7.36
CA THR A 221 17.26 -3.17 6.66
C THR A 221 15.81 -3.61 6.90
N ALA A 222 15.33 -4.64 6.18
CA ALA A 222 14.03 -5.24 6.45
C ALA A 222 13.91 -5.77 7.90
N ALA A 223 15.00 -6.29 8.48
CA ALA A 223 15.01 -6.73 9.87
C ALA A 223 14.77 -5.56 10.85
N ASP A 224 15.30 -4.38 10.55
CA ASP A 224 15.09 -3.18 11.38
C ASP A 224 13.64 -2.69 11.33
N PHE A 225 13.00 -2.78 10.16
CA PHE A 225 11.56 -2.51 10.01
C PHE A 225 10.72 -3.49 10.83
N ALA A 226 11.03 -4.79 10.76
CA ALA A 226 10.35 -5.82 11.57
C ALA A 226 10.46 -5.53 13.06
N ARG A 227 11.67 -5.21 13.58
CA ARG A 227 11.85 -4.87 15.00
C ARG A 227 11.04 -3.66 15.42
N ARG A 228 11.03 -2.59 14.61
CA ARG A 228 10.25 -1.37 14.90
C ARG A 228 8.74 -1.62 14.93
N ALA A 229 8.29 -2.62 14.18
CA ALA A 229 6.90 -3.07 14.15
C ALA A 229 6.56 -4.13 15.23
N GLY A 230 7.55 -4.57 16.03
CA GLY A 230 7.37 -5.64 17.03
C GLY A 230 7.26 -7.05 16.44
N GLN A 231 7.72 -7.25 15.20
CA GLN A 231 7.73 -8.54 14.49
C GLN A 231 9.04 -9.30 14.74
N ASP A 232 9.30 -9.68 15.99
CA ASP A 232 10.59 -10.23 16.43
C ASP A 232 10.97 -11.52 15.69
N GLU A 233 10.01 -12.43 15.43
CA GLU A 233 10.26 -13.68 14.70
C GLU A 233 10.76 -13.41 13.27
N MET A 234 10.16 -12.45 12.57
CA MET A 234 10.57 -12.06 11.22
C MET A 234 11.95 -11.38 11.25
N ALA A 235 12.19 -10.51 12.23
CA ALA A 235 13.49 -9.86 12.39
C ALA A 235 14.61 -10.89 12.58
N GLU A 236 14.42 -11.86 13.48
CA GLU A 236 15.40 -12.93 13.69
C GLU A 236 15.63 -13.77 12.43
N LYS A 237 14.56 -14.08 11.70
CA LYS A 237 14.66 -14.83 10.45
C LYS A 237 15.48 -14.07 9.41
N LEU A 238 15.20 -12.78 9.22
CA LEU A 238 15.93 -11.92 8.29
C LEU A 238 17.41 -11.79 8.67
N ASP A 239 17.73 -11.66 9.96
CA ASP A 239 19.13 -11.64 10.43
C ASP A 239 19.87 -12.95 10.09
N LYS A 240 19.22 -14.10 10.35
CA LYS A 240 19.79 -15.42 10.06
C LYS A 240 20.07 -15.57 8.55
N LEU A 241 19.13 -15.11 7.72
CA LEU A 241 19.29 -15.11 6.25
C LEU A 241 20.43 -14.19 5.80
N ALA A 242 20.53 -12.98 6.36
CA ALA A 242 21.61 -12.04 6.06
C ALA A 242 22.99 -12.62 6.42
N GLN A 243 23.12 -13.25 7.60
CA GLN A 243 24.37 -13.90 8.03
C GLN A 243 24.76 -15.07 7.13
N ALA A 244 23.78 -15.89 6.70
CA ALA A 244 24.04 -17.01 5.79
C ALA A 244 24.54 -16.54 4.42
N ARG A 245 24.03 -15.41 3.91
CA ARG A 245 24.50 -14.79 2.66
C ARG A 245 25.96 -14.31 2.78
N HIS A 246 26.31 -13.65 3.89
CA HIS A 246 27.71 -13.25 4.15
C HIS A 246 28.69 -14.43 4.24
N ARG A 247 28.27 -15.58 4.77
CA ARG A 247 29.11 -16.77 4.89
C ARG A 247 29.28 -17.54 3.58
N SER A 248 28.29 -17.48 2.69
CA SER A 248 28.34 -18.13 1.38
C SER A 248 29.17 -17.33 0.35
N HIS A 249 29.33 -16.03 0.57
CA HIS A 249 30.16 -15.15 -0.26
C HIS A 249 31.18 -14.40 0.60
N PRO A 250 32.18 -15.10 1.19
CA PRO A 250 33.25 -14.43 1.91
C PRO A 250 33.97 -13.50 0.92
N ASN A 251 33.97 -12.21 1.24
CA ASN A 251 34.62 -11.13 0.51
C ASN A 251 35.89 -11.60 -0.23
N THR A 252 35.80 -11.85 -1.53
CA THR A 252 36.95 -12.05 -2.42
C THR A 252 37.37 -10.69 -2.95
N SER A 253 37.76 -9.81 -2.04
CA SER A 253 38.39 -8.53 -2.38
C SER A 253 39.73 -8.48 -1.66
N ARG A 254 40.76 -8.88 -2.41
CA ARG A 254 42.17 -8.62 -2.11
C ARG A 254 42.63 -7.48 -3.02
#